data_AF-A0A7S1M708-F1
#
_entry.id   AF-A0A7S1M708-F1
#
_cell.length_a   1.000
_cell.length_b   1.000
_cell.length_c   1.000
_cell.angle_alpha   90.00
_cell.angle_beta   90.00
_cell.angle_gamma   90.00
#
_symmetry.space_group_name_H-M   'P 1'
#
loop_
_entity.id
_entity.type
_entity.pdbx_description
1 polymer ?
#
loop_
_entity_poly.entity_id
_entity_poly.type
_entity_poly.pdbx_seq_one_letter_code
_entity_poly.pdbx_strand_id
1 'polypeptide(L)'
;GHWVMLQNCHLLASWLRTLEKILENMHKPNKDFRLWLTTMPTEAFPMGILQRSLKVVTEPPEGLKLNIKQSYAKISDADLDACDHWSFRPLMFVLAFFHAIVQDRRKFGRIGWNGAYYFNE
;
A
#
# COMPACT_ATOMS: atom_id res chain seq x y z
N GLY A 1 17.48 6.31 -19.45
CA GLY A 1 17.73 6.17 -18.00
C GLY A 1 16.97 4.96 -17.49
N HIS A 2 17.23 4.52 -16.26
CA HIS A 2 16.50 3.39 -15.65
C HIS A 2 15.74 3.82 -14.40
N TRP A 3 14.79 2.98 -14.02
CA TRP A 3 14.04 3.11 -12.79
C TRP A 3 14.72 2.25 -11.73
N VAL A 4 15.03 2.85 -10.59
CA VAL A 4 15.59 2.15 -9.43
C VAL A 4 14.57 2.23 -8.31
N MET A 5 14.20 1.09 -7.74
CA MET A 5 13.31 1.02 -6.59
C MET A 5 14.06 0.39 -5.41
N LEU A 6 14.25 1.17 -4.35
CA LEU A 6 14.83 0.68 -3.10
C LEU A 6 13.68 0.42 -2.12
N GLN A 7 13.56 -0.83 -1.70
CA GLN A 7 12.49 -1.24 -0.81
C GLN A 7 12.96 -1.34 0.64
N ASN A 8 12.03 -1.13 1.58
CA ASN A 8 12.26 -1.31 3.01
C ASN A 8 13.42 -0.48 3.58
N CYS A 9 13.56 0.76 3.13
CA CYS A 9 14.71 1.62 3.44
C CYS A 9 14.94 1.85 4.95
N HIS A 10 13.86 1.84 5.75
CA HIS A 10 13.92 1.90 7.22
C HIS A 10 14.79 0.80 7.86
N LEU A 11 14.96 -0.36 7.22
CA LEU A 11 15.81 -1.45 7.72
C LEU A 11 17.31 -1.14 7.58
N LEU A 12 17.69 -0.19 6.71
CA LEU A 12 19.07 0.19 6.44
C LEU A 12 19.24 1.72 6.49
N ALA A 13 18.66 2.36 7.51
CA ALA A 13 18.66 3.81 7.65
C ALA A 13 20.07 4.43 7.66
N SER A 14 21.08 3.71 8.16
CA SER A 14 22.48 4.15 8.13
C SER A 14 23.01 4.33 6.71
N TRP A 15 22.67 3.43 5.79
CA TRP A 15 23.09 3.47 4.39
C TRP A 15 22.41 4.61 3.61
N LEU A 16 21.23 5.06 4.03
CA LEU A 16 20.55 6.18 3.38
C LEU A 16 21.36 7.48 3.41
N ARG A 17 22.27 7.66 4.38
CA ARG A 17 23.22 8.79 4.37
C ARG A 17 24.22 8.70 3.22
N THR A 18 24.62 7.49 2.83
CA THR A 18 25.45 7.28 1.64
C THR A 18 24.65 7.56 0.38
N LEU A 19 23.38 7.12 0.32
CA LEU A 19 22.48 7.45 -0.79
C LEU A 19 22.31 8.98 -0.94
N GLU A 20 22.13 9.71 0.16
CA GLU A 20 22.01 11.16 0.16
C GLU A 20 23.22 11.82 -0.52
N LYS A 21 24.44 11.41 -0.13
CA LYS A 21 25.69 11.87 -0.76
C LYS A 21 25.76 11.51 -2.25
N ILE A 22 25.29 10.33 -2.65
CA ILE A 22 25.26 9.93 -4.07
C ILE A 22 24.34 10.86 -4.86
N LEU A 23 23.17 11.19 -4.31
CA LEU A 23 22.20 12.09 -4.94
C LEU A 23 22.71 13.53 -5.01
N GLU A 24 23.41 14.00 -3.99
CA GLU A 24 24.02 15.34 -3.96
C GLU A 24 25.10 15.51 -5.03
N ASN A 25 25.89 14.47 -5.29
CA ASN A 25 26.94 14.49 -6.32
C ASN A 25 26.42 14.23 -7.75
N MET A 26 25.10 14.02 -7.92
CA MET A 26 24.48 13.71 -9.20
C MET A 26 24.08 14.98 -9.96
N HIS A 27 24.99 15.53 -10.77
CA HIS A 27 24.76 16.83 -11.43
C HIS A 27 23.88 16.79 -12.69
N LYS A 28 24.00 15.74 -13.52
CA LYS A 28 23.26 15.61 -14.79
C LYS A 28 22.72 14.19 -14.96
N PRO A 29 21.75 13.76 -14.12
CA PRO A 29 21.11 12.48 -14.33
C PRO A 29 20.43 12.42 -15.70
N ASN A 30 20.36 11.23 -16.27
CA ASN A 30 19.60 11.01 -17.49
C ASN A 30 18.12 11.39 -17.26
N LYS A 31 17.47 12.06 -18.23
CA LYS A 31 16.10 12.58 -18.10
C LYS A 31 15.05 11.51 -17.76
N ASP A 32 15.28 10.25 -18.14
CA ASP A 32 14.37 9.13 -17.88
C ASP A 32 14.72 8.36 -16.60
N PHE A 33 15.74 8.80 -15.85
CA PHE A 33 16.05 8.19 -14.55
C PHE A 33 14.96 8.50 -13.52
N ARG A 34 14.57 7.50 -12.75
CA ARG A 34 13.64 7.64 -11.62
C ARG A 34 14.17 6.83 -10.44
N LEU A 35 14.12 7.42 -9.25
CA LEU A 35 14.42 6.74 -7.99
C LEU A 35 13.16 6.69 -7.13
N TRP A 36 12.76 5.49 -6.75
CA TRP A 36 11.64 5.23 -5.85
C TRP A 36 12.18 4.62 -4.55
N LEU A 37 11.70 5.13 -3.42
CA LEU A 37 12.05 4.62 -2.09
C LEU A 37 10.76 4.19 -1.39
N THR A 38 10.71 2.94 -0.90
CA THR A 38 9.66 2.53 0.03
C THR A 38 10.23 2.39 1.43
N THR A 39 9.51 2.94 2.41
CA THR A 39 9.95 2.96 3.80
C THR A 39 8.78 3.05 4.75
N MET A 40 8.91 2.45 5.93
CA MET A 40 8.11 2.82 7.08
C MET A 40 8.62 4.15 7.66
N PRO A 41 7.78 4.89 8.40
CA PRO A 41 8.23 6.05 9.16
C PRO A 41 9.38 5.69 10.10
N THR A 42 10.45 6.49 10.08
CA THR A 42 11.60 6.32 10.97
C THR A 42 12.27 7.66 11.21
N GLU A 43 12.66 7.93 12.46
CA GLU A 43 13.37 9.16 12.84
C GLU A 43 14.78 9.22 12.25
N ALA A 44 15.35 8.08 11.85
CA ALA A 44 16.68 7.99 11.27
C ALA A 44 16.72 8.29 9.75
N PHE A 45 15.57 8.58 9.12
CA PHE A 45 15.52 8.85 7.69
C PHE A 45 16.22 10.18 7.36
N PRO A 46 17.13 10.24 6.36
CA PRO A 46 17.87 11.46 6.08
C PRO A 46 16.98 12.63 5.65
N MET A 47 17.15 13.76 6.32
CA MET A 47 16.32 14.95 6.12
C MET A 47 16.53 15.57 4.72
N GLY A 48 17.72 15.51 4.14
CA GLY A 48 17.97 16.07 2.81
C GLY A 48 17.29 15.27 1.71
N ILE A 49 17.30 13.93 1.79
CA ILE A 49 16.46 13.08 0.91
C ILE A 49 14.99 13.42 1.11
N LEU A 50 14.54 13.52 2.37
CA LEU A 50 13.14 13.84 2.67
C LEU A 50 12.76 15.20 2.07
N GLN A 51 13.54 16.26 2.24
CA GLN A 51 13.21 17.58 1.70
C GLN A 51 13.14 17.60 0.18
N ARG A 52 13.98 16.80 -0.51
CA ARG A 52 14.10 16.78 -1.98
C ARG A 52 13.27 15.70 -2.68
N SER A 53 12.42 14.97 -1.95
CA SER A 53 11.55 13.93 -2.52
C SER A 53 10.08 14.35 -2.61
N LEU A 54 9.34 13.67 -3.50
CA LEU A 54 7.88 13.61 -3.41
C LEU A 54 7.52 12.49 -2.41
N LYS A 55 6.59 12.76 -1.49
CA LYS A 55 6.16 11.80 -0.47
C LYS A 55 4.73 11.40 -0.77
N VAL A 56 4.51 10.10 -0.83
CA VAL A 56 3.18 9.50 -0.99
C VAL A 56 3.01 8.55 0.16
N VAL A 57 1.91 8.72 0.91
CA VAL A 57 1.53 7.81 1.99
C VAL A 57 0.50 6.85 1.42
N THR A 58 0.79 5.56 1.48
CA THR A 58 -0.15 4.50 1.12
C THR A 58 -0.88 4.06 2.38
N GLU A 59 -1.99 4.69 2.69
CA GLU A 59 -2.89 4.24 3.75
C GLU A 59 -3.91 3.27 3.16
N PRO A 60 -4.37 2.26 3.93
CA PRO A 60 -5.50 1.47 3.49
C PRO A 60 -6.72 2.37 3.25
N PRO A 61 -7.60 2.02 2.29
CA PRO A 61 -8.85 2.76 2.08
C PRO A 61 -9.61 2.97 3.39
N GLU A 62 -10.12 4.18 3.58
CA GLU A 62 -10.95 4.45 4.74
C GLU A 62 -12.43 4.35 4.39
N GLY A 63 -13.12 3.41 5.05
CA GLY A 63 -14.57 3.36 5.12
C GLY A 63 -15.17 2.23 4.30
N LEU A 64 -16.22 1.64 4.87
CA LEU A 64 -16.92 0.47 4.35
C LEU A 64 -17.19 0.52 2.83
N LYS A 65 -17.71 1.63 2.30
CA LYS A 65 -18.02 1.77 0.87
C LYS A 65 -16.78 1.63 -0.02
N LEU A 66 -15.65 2.20 0.40
CA LEU A 66 -14.41 2.15 -0.37
C LEU A 66 -13.79 0.74 -0.30
N ASN A 67 -13.83 0.10 0.87
CA ASN A 67 -13.36 -1.28 1.06
C ASN A 67 -14.13 -2.27 0.20
N ILE A 68 -15.46 -2.12 0.12
CA ILE A 68 -16.30 -2.94 -0.77
C ILE A 68 -15.90 -2.71 -2.23
N LYS A 69 -15.78 -1.45 -2.66
CA LYS A 69 -15.40 -1.13 -4.04
C LYS A 69 -14.05 -1.73 -4.41
N GLN A 70 -13.05 -1.62 -3.53
CA GLN A 70 -11.72 -2.16 -3.81
C GLN A 70 -11.69 -3.68 -3.83
N SER A 71 -12.44 -4.35 -2.93
CA SER A 71 -12.50 -5.81 -2.90
C SER A 71 -13.27 -6.35 -4.11
N TYR A 72 -14.41 -5.74 -4.42
CA TYR A 72 -15.29 -6.16 -5.50
C TYR A 72 -14.70 -5.86 -6.89
N ALA A 73 -13.93 -4.78 -7.04
CA ALA A 73 -13.27 -4.44 -8.31
C ALA A 73 -12.17 -5.44 -8.73
N LYS A 74 -11.72 -6.33 -7.84
CA LYS A 74 -10.78 -7.39 -8.16
C LYS A 74 -11.44 -8.65 -8.71
N ILE A 75 -12.75 -8.77 -8.54
CA ILE A 75 -13.55 -9.89 -9.05
C ILE A 75 -13.83 -9.58 -10.52
N SER A 76 -13.36 -10.41 -11.44
CA SER A 76 -13.62 -10.23 -12.86
C SER A 76 -15.04 -10.66 -13.22
N ASP A 77 -15.55 -10.20 -14.36
CA ASP A 77 -16.86 -10.66 -14.85
C ASP A 77 -16.88 -12.19 -15.08
N ALA A 78 -15.74 -12.77 -15.50
CA ALA A 78 -15.60 -14.22 -15.64
C ALA A 78 -15.72 -14.95 -14.29
N ASP A 79 -15.18 -14.36 -13.20
CA ASP A 79 -15.33 -14.92 -11.85
C ASP A 79 -16.78 -14.85 -11.38
N LEU A 80 -17.50 -13.77 -11.71
CA LEU A 80 -18.91 -13.60 -11.38
C LEU A 80 -19.83 -14.57 -12.16
N ASP A 81 -19.36 -15.06 -13.31
CA ASP A 81 -20.06 -16.01 -14.17
C ASP A 81 -19.54 -17.45 -14.04
N ALA A 82 -18.67 -17.72 -13.07
CA ALA A 82 -18.13 -19.06 -12.82
C ALA A 82 -19.20 -20.06 -12.35
N CYS A 83 -20.40 -19.59 -11.97
CA CYS A 83 -21.51 -20.43 -11.53
C CYS A 83 -22.85 -19.87 -12.01
N ASP A 84 -23.63 -20.71 -12.70
CA ASP A 84 -24.95 -20.37 -13.24
C ASP A 84 -26.04 -20.24 -12.16
N HIS A 85 -25.73 -20.59 -10.90
CA HIS A 85 -26.72 -20.51 -9.83
C HIS A 85 -27.04 -19.04 -9.52
N TRP A 86 -28.32 -18.68 -9.57
CA TRP A 86 -28.81 -17.30 -9.42
C TRP A 86 -28.33 -16.60 -8.12
N SER A 87 -28.05 -17.36 -7.06
CA SER A 87 -27.56 -16.82 -5.79
C SER A 87 -26.05 -16.52 -5.76
N PHE A 88 -25.28 -16.99 -6.74
CA PHE A 88 -23.83 -16.89 -6.74
C PHE A 88 -23.33 -15.45 -6.83
N ARG A 89 -23.84 -14.67 -7.80
CA ARG A 89 -23.49 -13.23 -7.94
C ARG A 89 -23.83 -12.42 -6.67
N PRO A 90 -25.04 -12.52 -6.08
CA PRO A 90 -25.32 -11.92 -4.77
C PRO A 90 -24.39 -12.38 -3.66
N LEU A 91 -24.04 -13.67 -3.61
CA LEU A 91 -23.14 -14.22 -2.59
C LEU A 91 -21.73 -13.61 -2.68
N MET A 92 -21.20 -13.42 -3.89
CA MET A 92 -19.90 -12.74 -4.10
C MET A 92 -19.91 -11.32 -3.56
N PHE A 93 -21.00 -10.58 -3.77
CA PHE A 93 -21.15 -9.25 -3.18
C PHE A 93 -21.22 -9.31 -1.65
N VAL A 94 -22.01 -10.22 -1.07
CA VAL A 94 -22.10 -10.40 0.39
C VAL A 94 -20.75 -10.77 1.00
N LEU A 95 -19.95 -11.59 0.31
CA LEU A 95 -18.60 -11.94 0.74
C LEU A 95 -17.67 -10.72 0.74
N ALA A 96 -17.67 -9.91 -0.33
CA ALA A 96 -16.92 -8.66 -0.39
C ALA A 96 -17.36 -7.66 0.70
N PHE A 97 -18.67 -7.59 0.97
CA PHE A 97 -19.24 -6.78 2.05
C PHE A 97 -18.78 -7.25 3.42
N PHE A 98 -18.82 -8.56 3.69
CA PHE A 98 -18.35 -9.14 4.93
C PHE A 98 -16.86 -8.87 5.14
N HIS A 99 -16.04 -9.07 4.11
CA HIS A 99 -14.61 -8.78 4.15
C HIS A 99 -14.35 -7.30 4.49
N ALA A 100 -15.09 -6.38 3.86
CA ALA A 100 -15.00 -4.96 4.13
C ALA A 100 -15.36 -4.60 5.59
N ILE A 101 -16.37 -5.25 6.18
CA ILE A 101 -16.71 -5.08 7.61
C ILE A 101 -15.57 -5.55 8.51
N VAL A 102 -15.02 -6.73 8.23
CA VAL A 102 -13.93 -7.32 9.00
C VAL A 102 -12.71 -6.39 9.02
N GLN A 103 -12.37 -5.80 7.88
CA GLN A 103 -11.33 -4.78 7.74
C GLN A 103 -11.66 -3.50 8.54
N ASP A 104 -12.84 -2.91 8.35
CA ASP A 104 -13.22 -1.65 9.00
C ASP A 104 -13.30 -1.79 10.54
N ARG A 105 -13.66 -2.99 11.03
CA ARG A 105 -13.73 -3.27 12.47
C ARG A 105 -12.39 -3.13 13.19
N ARG A 106 -11.26 -3.21 12.48
CA ARG A 106 -9.90 -2.96 13.05
C ARG A 106 -9.75 -1.56 13.64
N LYS A 107 -10.51 -0.58 13.14
CA LYS A 107 -10.48 0.81 13.64
C LYS A 107 -10.88 0.93 15.11
N PHE A 108 -11.63 -0.03 15.64
CA PHE A 108 -12.08 -0.02 17.04
C PHE A 108 -11.07 -0.68 18.01
N GLY A 109 -9.86 -0.99 17.54
CA GLY A 109 -8.80 -1.59 18.36
C GLY A 109 -9.29 -2.85 19.08
N ARG A 110 -9.06 -2.90 20.40
CA ARG A 110 -9.42 -4.06 21.24
C ARG A 110 -10.92 -4.37 21.34
N ILE A 111 -11.79 -3.40 21.05
CA ILE A 111 -13.25 -3.61 21.00
C ILE A 111 -13.66 -4.31 19.70
N GLY A 112 -12.91 -4.06 18.62
CA GLY A 112 -13.10 -4.70 17.33
C GLY A 112 -12.56 -6.13 17.32
N TRP A 113 -11.31 -6.28 17.72
CA TRP A 113 -10.54 -7.53 17.72
C TRP A 113 -9.64 -7.61 18.95
N ASN A 114 -9.46 -8.80 19.53
CA ASN A 114 -8.57 -8.98 20.70
C ASN A 114 -7.07 -8.74 20.38
N GLY A 115 -6.68 -8.73 19.10
CA GLY A 115 -5.31 -8.50 18.63
C GLY A 115 -5.25 -7.81 17.26
N ALA A 116 -4.03 -7.45 16.85
CA ALA A 116 -3.78 -6.84 15.54
C ALA A 116 -3.74 -7.90 14.44
N TYR A 117 -4.88 -8.16 13.81
CA TYR A 117 -4.96 -9.04 12.64
C TYR A 117 -4.82 -8.24 11.36
N TYR A 118 -4.08 -8.80 10.39
CA TYR A 118 -3.96 -8.26 9.05
C TYR A 118 -4.87 -9.03 8.11
N PHE A 119 -6.07 -8.49 7.88
CA PHE A 119 -7.00 -8.99 6.86
C PHE A 119 -6.62 -8.38 5.52
N ASN A 120 -5.64 -9.02 4.88
CA ASN A 120 -5.20 -8.67 3.53
C ASN A 120 -6.24 -9.13 2.49
N GLU A 121 -6.03 -8.69 1.25
CA GLU A 121 -6.87 -9.01 0.08
C GLU A 121 -7.07 -10.51 -0.14
#